data_AF-A0A8H7XUX7-F1
#
_entry.id   AF-A0A8H7XUX7-F1
#
_cell.length_a   1.000
_cell.length_b   1.000
_cell.length_c   1.000
_cell.angle_alpha   90.00
_cell.angle_beta   90.00
_cell.angle_gamma   90.00
#
_symmetry.space_group_name_H-M   'P 1'
#
loop_
_entity.id
_entity.type
_entity.pdbx_description
1 polymer ?
#
loop_
_entity_poly.entity_id
_entity_poly.type
_entity_poly.pdbx_seq_one_letter_code
_entity_poly.pdbx_strand_id
1 'polypeptide(L)'
;MPNVTYLELDLDTSIFGVFGQSLSSSKIHTLRIRNALPIVREAENEDTNVLRSFSSLQSLELIRVSAKTLLDRFTVSSGGKFPNRKPSMGSIIDSNGLPPAVLHAKSKGSEDSLEAVWPKLHTISLDTMLADDVVSLISFITYHKGIRSLNLSYLAMRHLRFLRRKGNTVITSPPIILSGRGSPFEEDKDIGTADVEEWLSVMVHLDLMEDTLDLESLLPSTKEVPLVQLP
;
A
#
# COMPACT_ATOMS: atom_id res chain seq x y z
N MET A 1 -12.97 -23.87 -6.83
CA MET A 1 -13.55 -24.08 -5.48
C MET A 1 -14.69 -23.08 -5.25
N PRO A 2 -15.93 -23.38 -5.66
CA PRO A 2 -16.99 -22.38 -5.77
C PRO A 2 -17.55 -21.87 -4.42
N ASN A 3 -17.36 -22.64 -3.34
CA ASN A 3 -17.95 -22.35 -2.03
C ASN A 3 -16.96 -21.72 -1.04
N VAL A 4 -15.73 -21.40 -1.47
CA VAL A 4 -14.72 -20.78 -0.61
C VAL A 4 -15.05 -19.29 -0.46
N THR A 5 -15.38 -18.89 0.77
CA THR A 5 -15.72 -17.50 1.12
C THR A 5 -14.60 -16.80 1.89
N TYR A 6 -13.72 -17.57 2.53
CA TYR A 6 -12.56 -17.11 3.29
C TYR A 6 -11.30 -17.74 2.69
N LEU A 7 -10.31 -16.92 2.36
CA LEU A 7 -9.01 -17.36 1.89
C LEU A 7 -7.93 -16.70 2.73
N GLU A 8 -7.09 -17.53 3.36
CA GLU A 8 -5.89 -17.08 4.05
C GLU A 8 -4.66 -17.56 3.30
N LEU A 9 -3.74 -16.64 3.04
CA LEU A 9 -2.52 -16.86 2.28
C LEU A 9 -1.32 -16.44 3.12
N ASP A 10 -0.41 -17.38 3.35
CA ASP A 10 0.93 -17.10 3.85
C ASP A 10 1.85 -17.07 2.62
N LEU A 11 2.35 -15.89 2.23
CA LEU A 11 2.95 -15.67 0.92
C LEU A 11 4.42 -16.11 0.82
N ASP A 12 4.73 -17.29 1.36
CA ASP A 12 5.98 -18.00 1.10
C ASP A 12 5.97 -18.69 -0.28
N THR A 13 4.79 -18.74 -0.94
CA THR A 13 4.59 -19.41 -2.23
C THR A 13 3.80 -18.54 -3.21
N SER A 14 4.06 -18.70 -4.52
CA SER A 14 3.29 -18.02 -5.57
C SER A 14 1.86 -18.57 -5.62
N ILE A 15 0.89 -17.67 -5.51
CA ILE A 15 -0.55 -17.98 -5.57
C ILE A 15 -0.89 -18.56 -6.93
N PHE A 16 -0.38 -17.95 -7.99
CA PHE A 16 -0.58 -18.40 -9.36
C PHE A 16 0.05 -19.78 -9.57
N GLY A 17 1.22 -20.04 -9.00
CA GLY A 17 1.84 -21.37 -9.05
C GLY A 17 0.99 -22.47 -8.39
N VAL A 18 0.36 -22.16 -7.24
CA VAL A 18 -0.42 -23.14 -6.47
C VAL A 18 -1.83 -23.33 -7.03
N PHE A 19 -2.51 -22.25 -7.39
CA PHE A 19 -3.93 -22.29 -7.74
C PHE A 19 -4.21 -22.00 -9.23
N GLY A 20 -3.26 -21.44 -9.96
CA GLY A 20 -3.43 -20.97 -11.33
C GLY A 20 -4.60 -20.01 -11.46
N GLN A 21 -5.45 -20.25 -12.46
CA GLN A 21 -6.65 -19.46 -12.71
C GLN A 21 -7.87 -19.91 -11.88
N SER A 22 -7.75 -20.95 -11.04
CA SER A 22 -8.88 -21.57 -10.34
C SER A 22 -9.57 -20.67 -9.33
N LEU A 23 -8.89 -19.62 -8.86
CA LEU A 23 -9.42 -18.65 -7.89
C LEU A 23 -10.22 -17.52 -8.55
N SER A 24 -10.06 -17.27 -9.85
CA SER A 24 -10.73 -16.16 -10.55
C SER A 24 -12.26 -16.23 -10.52
N SER A 25 -12.82 -17.45 -10.43
CA SER A 25 -14.27 -17.70 -10.35
C SER A 25 -14.79 -17.85 -8.92
N SER A 26 -13.92 -17.79 -7.91
CA SER A 26 -14.30 -18.01 -6.52
C SER A 26 -14.97 -16.77 -5.92
N LYS A 27 -15.96 -16.99 -5.05
CA LYS A 27 -16.70 -15.94 -4.34
C LYS A 27 -16.04 -15.65 -2.98
N ILE A 28 -14.75 -15.32 -3.00
CA ILE A 28 -14.03 -14.96 -1.78
C ILE A 28 -14.56 -13.61 -1.29
N HIS A 29 -15.03 -13.58 -0.05
CA HIS A 29 -15.51 -12.39 0.64
C HIS A 29 -14.44 -11.82 1.58
N THR A 30 -13.66 -12.70 2.22
CA THR A 30 -12.57 -12.30 3.11
C THR A 30 -11.25 -12.87 2.61
N LEU A 31 -10.29 -11.99 2.38
CA LEU A 31 -8.93 -12.34 2.00
C LEU A 31 -7.98 -11.87 3.08
N ARG A 32 -7.23 -12.81 3.64
CA ARG A 32 -6.20 -12.54 4.64
C ARG A 32 -4.84 -12.91 4.07
N ILE A 33 -3.92 -11.95 4.05
CA ILE A 33 -2.57 -12.14 3.55
C ILE A 33 -1.59 -11.90 4.69
N ARG A 34 -0.70 -12.86 4.92
CA ARG A 34 0.29 -12.87 6.00
C ARG A 34 1.71 -13.05 5.48
N ASN A 35 2.65 -12.47 6.23
CA ASN A 35 4.10 -12.60 6.10
C ASN A 35 4.64 -12.52 4.68
N ALA A 36 3.97 -11.76 3.82
CA ALA A 36 4.44 -11.57 2.47
C ALA A 36 5.70 -10.72 2.52
N LEU A 37 6.84 -11.37 2.36
CA LEU A 37 8.08 -10.69 2.06
C LEU A 37 7.80 -9.72 0.89
N PRO A 38 8.42 -8.52 0.90
CA PRO A 38 8.18 -7.51 -0.11
C PRO A 38 8.31 -8.17 -1.48
N ILE A 39 7.16 -8.41 -2.12
CA ILE A 39 7.05 -9.16 -3.36
C ILE A 39 8.08 -8.54 -4.28
N VAL A 40 9.10 -9.33 -4.62
CA VAL A 40 10.28 -8.87 -5.34
C VAL A 40 9.80 -8.06 -6.54
N ARG A 41 10.37 -6.85 -6.68
CA ARG A 41 9.95 -5.71 -7.52
C ARG A 41 9.98 -6.00 -9.04
N GLU A 42 9.43 -7.12 -9.48
CA GLU A 42 9.21 -7.38 -10.89
C GLU A 42 7.80 -6.90 -11.25
N ALA A 43 7.75 -6.02 -12.25
CA ALA A 43 6.73 -5.00 -12.40
C ALA A 43 5.30 -5.49 -12.63
N GLU A 44 5.05 -6.78 -12.84
CA GLU A 44 3.71 -7.34 -13.00
C GLU A 44 3.68 -8.77 -12.49
N ASN A 45 3.69 -8.94 -11.16
CA ASN A 45 3.54 -10.27 -10.59
C ASN A 45 2.11 -10.80 -10.86
N GLU A 46 2.00 -11.93 -11.55
CA GLU A 46 0.75 -12.64 -11.85
C GLU A 46 -0.11 -12.83 -10.60
N ASP A 47 0.51 -13.02 -9.44
CA ASP A 47 -0.16 -13.11 -8.14
C ASP A 47 -1.00 -11.86 -7.85
N THR A 48 -0.49 -10.66 -8.13
CA THR A 48 -1.25 -9.41 -7.91
C THR A 48 -2.45 -9.32 -8.82
N ASN A 49 -2.38 -9.84 -10.05
CA ASN A 49 -3.51 -9.89 -10.97
C ASN A 49 -4.57 -10.88 -10.49
N VAL A 50 -4.16 -12.04 -9.97
CA VAL A 50 -5.07 -13.02 -9.37
C VAL A 50 -5.78 -12.42 -8.15
N LEU A 51 -5.04 -11.79 -7.23
CA LEU A 51 -5.61 -11.15 -6.04
C LEU A 51 -6.63 -10.05 -6.40
N ARG A 52 -6.33 -9.26 -7.45
CA ARG A 52 -7.22 -8.20 -7.95
C ARG A 52 -8.47 -8.73 -8.66
N SER A 53 -8.47 -10.01 -9.10
CA SER A 53 -9.62 -10.62 -9.77
C SER A 53 -10.82 -10.91 -8.84
N PHE A 54 -10.65 -10.81 -7.51
CA PHE A 54 -11.69 -11.13 -6.52
C PHE A 54 -12.79 -10.06 -6.41
N SER A 55 -13.66 -9.96 -7.40
CA SER A 55 -14.75 -8.96 -7.46
C SER A 55 -15.78 -9.04 -6.30
N SER A 56 -15.85 -10.18 -5.59
CA SER A 56 -16.71 -10.38 -4.41
C SER A 56 -16.08 -9.97 -3.09
N LEU A 57 -14.82 -9.51 -3.10
CA LEU A 57 -14.08 -9.22 -1.88
C LEU A 57 -14.73 -8.08 -1.09
N GLN A 58 -14.93 -8.31 0.20
CA GLN A 58 -15.60 -7.43 1.16
C GLN A 58 -14.65 -6.97 2.27
N SER A 59 -13.79 -7.89 2.73
CA SER A 59 -12.79 -7.66 3.78
C SER A 59 -11.40 -8.06 3.28
N LEU A 60 -10.44 -7.15 3.42
CA LEU A 60 -9.03 -7.36 3.10
C LEU A 60 -8.18 -7.18 4.35
N GLU A 61 -7.45 -8.22 4.75
CA GLU A 61 -6.52 -8.16 5.87
C GLU A 61 -5.09 -8.33 5.38
N LEU A 62 -4.25 -7.33 5.62
CA LEU A 62 -2.84 -7.28 5.25
C LEU A 62 -2.01 -7.28 6.52
N ILE A 63 -1.40 -8.41 6.85
CA ILE A 63 -0.66 -8.60 8.10
C ILE A 63 0.82 -8.82 7.78
N ARG A 64 1.65 -7.84 8.12
CA ARG A 64 3.09 -7.83 7.81
C ARG A 64 3.34 -7.99 6.30
N VAL A 65 2.52 -7.29 5.50
CA VAL A 65 2.57 -7.28 4.04
C VAL A 65 2.82 -5.86 3.56
N SER A 66 3.66 -5.71 2.54
CA SER A 66 3.81 -4.44 1.81
C SER A 66 2.54 -4.10 1.04
N ALA A 67 1.63 -3.32 1.65
CA ALA A 67 0.40 -2.86 1.02
C ALA A 67 0.66 -2.08 -0.28
N LYS A 68 1.82 -1.41 -0.38
CA LYS A 68 2.20 -0.66 -1.57
C LYS A 68 2.04 -1.44 -2.87
N THR A 69 2.60 -2.65 -2.99
CA THR A 69 2.54 -3.41 -4.26
C THR A 69 1.12 -3.77 -4.69
N LEU A 70 0.27 -4.06 -3.72
CA LEU A 70 -1.12 -4.43 -3.95
C LEU A 70 -1.98 -3.20 -4.32
N LEU A 71 -1.70 -2.06 -3.70
CA LEU A 71 -2.50 -0.82 -3.79
C LEU A 71 -1.92 0.26 -4.74
N ASP A 72 -0.67 0.19 -5.21
CA ASP A 72 0.02 1.31 -5.91
C ASP A 72 -0.53 1.64 -7.29
N ARG A 73 -1.40 0.83 -7.92
CA ARG A 73 -1.93 1.18 -9.27
C ARG A 73 -2.74 2.49 -9.26
N PHE A 74 -3.10 3.01 -8.10
CA PHE A 74 -3.76 4.31 -7.95
C PHE A 74 -2.81 5.50 -7.77
N THR A 75 -1.51 5.26 -7.52
CA THR A 75 -0.53 6.34 -7.29
C THR A 75 0.18 6.78 -8.57
N VAL A 76 0.06 6.00 -9.65
CA VAL A 76 0.75 6.28 -10.91
C VAL A 76 -0.16 7.09 -11.84
N SER A 77 0.29 8.31 -12.13
CA SER A 77 -0.13 9.20 -13.23
C SER A 77 -0.86 10.50 -12.85
N SER A 78 -0.71 10.99 -11.61
CA SER A 78 -0.66 12.45 -11.47
C SER A 78 0.72 12.90 -11.91
N GLY A 79 0.81 13.27 -13.19
CA GLY A 79 2.03 13.70 -13.88
C GLY A 79 2.67 14.96 -13.32
N GLY A 80 3.17 14.89 -12.09
CA GLY A 80 4.28 15.70 -11.64
C GLY A 80 5.52 15.21 -12.39
N LYS A 81 5.67 15.65 -13.64
CA LYS A 81 7.00 15.82 -14.21
C LYS A 81 7.75 16.71 -13.21
N PHE A 82 8.46 16.12 -12.26
CA PHE A 82 9.61 16.81 -11.71
C PHE A 82 10.41 17.23 -12.94
N PRO A 83 10.60 18.54 -13.19
CA PRO A 83 11.39 18.96 -14.32
C PRO A 83 12.75 18.34 -14.09
N ASN A 84 13.04 17.30 -14.86
CA ASN A 84 14.36 16.71 -14.95
C ASN A 84 15.24 17.89 -15.32
N ARG A 85 16.00 18.40 -14.34
CA ARG A 85 16.85 19.57 -14.51
C ARG A 85 17.71 19.28 -15.74
N LYS A 86 17.58 20.17 -16.71
CA LYS A 86 18.27 20.16 -18.01
C LYS A 86 19.68 19.55 -17.86
N PRO A 87 20.05 18.48 -18.59
CA PRO A 87 21.45 18.37 -18.95
C PRO A 87 21.79 19.60 -19.78
N SER A 88 22.84 20.27 -19.32
CA SER A 88 23.45 21.46 -19.87
C SER A 88 23.66 21.37 -21.39
N MET A 89 23.69 22.54 -22.02
CA MET A 89 23.82 22.82 -23.45
C MET A 89 24.84 21.94 -24.17
N GLY A 90 24.36 21.24 -25.20
CA GLY A 90 25.16 20.53 -26.19
C GLY A 90 24.30 20.25 -27.43
N SER A 91 23.76 21.31 -28.03
CA SER A 91 22.94 21.28 -29.24
C SER A 91 23.77 20.83 -30.44
N ILE A 92 23.66 19.56 -30.82
CA ILE A 92 24.06 19.08 -32.16
C ILE A 92 22.86 19.30 -33.07
N ILE A 93 23.01 20.24 -33.99
CA ILE A 93 22.03 20.56 -35.03
C ILE A 93 22.31 19.58 -36.18
N ASP A 94 21.41 18.63 -36.43
CA ASP A 94 21.44 17.85 -37.67
C ASP A 94 20.96 18.73 -38.84
N SER A 95 21.72 18.71 -39.93
CA SER A 95 21.61 19.61 -41.09
C SER A 95 20.38 19.40 -42.00
N ASN A 96 19.36 18.67 -41.56
CA ASN A 96 18.24 18.27 -42.42
C ASN A 96 16.93 19.03 -42.19
N GLY A 97 16.96 20.16 -41.46
CA GLY A 97 15.96 21.23 -41.60
C GLY A 97 14.48 20.87 -41.35
N LEU A 98 14.19 19.77 -40.64
CA LEU A 98 12.83 19.40 -40.25
C LEU A 98 12.78 19.16 -38.74
N PRO A 99 11.94 19.90 -37.99
CA PRO A 99 11.78 19.66 -36.57
C PRO A 99 11.22 18.24 -36.36
N PRO A 100 11.75 17.45 -35.39
CA PRO A 100 11.12 16.20 -35.04
C PRO A 100 9.70 16.52 -34.57
N ALA A 101 8.71 16.07 -35.34
CA ALA A 101 7.32 16.10 -34.95
C ALA A 101 7.19 15.24 -33.68
N VAL A 102 7.32 15.88 -32.52
CA VAL A 102 6.95 15.30 -31.24
C VAL A 102 5.45 15.12 -31.31
N LEU A 103 5.03 13.95 -31.80
CA LEU A 103 3.68 13.43 -31.65
C LEU A 103 3.46 13.29 -30.15
N HIS A 104 3.01 14.37 -29.53
CA HIS A 104 2.33 14.32 -28.26
C HIS A 104 1.06 13.52 -28.49
N ALA A 105 1.19 12.19 -28.41
CA ALA A 105 0.10 11.31 -28.08
C ALA A 105 -0.39 11.76 -26.70
N LYS A 106 -1.26 12.77 -26.73
CA LYS A 106 -2.13 13.12 -25.62
C LYS A 106 -3.04 11.90 -25.51
N SER A 107 -2.57 10.88 -24.80
CA SER A 107 -3.45 9.89 -24.23
C SER A 107 -4.40 10.70 -23.37
N LYS A 108 -5.56 11.06 -23.95
CA LYS A 108 -6.82 11.02 -23.22
C LYS A 108 -6.86 9.59 -22.71
N GLY A 109 -6.15 9.33 -21.61
CA GLY A 109 -6.39 8.17 -20.78
C GLY A 109 -7.85 8.30 -20.48
N SER A 110 -8.63 7.42 -21.07
CA SER A 110 -10.02 7.38 -20.73
C SER A 110 -10.06 7.25 -19.22
N GLU A 111 -10.71 8.21 -18.56
CA GLU A 111 -11.38 7.97 -17.28
C GLU A 111 -12.50 6.92 -17.48
N ASP A 112 -12.32 5.94 -18.38
CA ASP A 112 -13.07 4.72 -18.43
C ASP A 112 -12.70 4.03 -17.15
N SER A 113 -13.50 4.36 -16.14
CA SER A 113 -13.77 3.57 -14.97
C SER A 113 -12.52 2.81 -14.54
N LEU A 114 -11.73 3.42 -13.66
CA LEU A 114 -11.08 2.65 -12.60
C LEU A 114 -12.21 1.87 -11.93
N GLU A 115 -12.64 0.76 -12.56
CA GLU A 115 -13.56 -0.22 -12.03
C GLU A 115 -12.88 -0.59 -10.73
N ALA A 116 -13.46 -0.06 -9.66
CA ALA A 116 -12.81 0.00 -8.37
C ALA A 116 -12.32 -1.41 -8.07
N VAL A 117 -11.00 -1.57 -7.99
CA VAL A 117 -10.38 -2.86 -7.69
C VAL A 117 -11.04 -3.33 -6.39
N TRP A 118 -11.81 -4.42 -6.50
CA TRP A 118 -12.74 -4.91 -5.49
C TRP A 118 -13.92 -3.97 -5.21
N PRO A 119 -14.93 -3.92 -6.09
CA PRO A 119 -16.03 -2.94 -5.98
C PRO A 119 -16.91 -3.12 -4.74
N LYS A 120 -16.81 -4.28 -4.06
CA LYS A 120 -17.56 -4.59 -2.84
C LYS A 120 -16.72 -4.46 -1.57
N LEU A 121 -15.46 -4.04 -1.68
CA LEU A 121 -14.56 -3.90 -0.54
C LEU A 121 -15.06 -2.76 0.34
N HIS A 122 -15.23 -3.04 1.63
CA HIS A 122 -15.67 -2.05 2.61
C HIS A 122 -14.83 -2.05 3.89
N THR A 123 -14.09 -3.13 4.16
CA THR A 123 -13.25 -3.25 5.35
C THR A 123 -11.82 -3.56 4.93
N ILE A 124 -10.86 -2.79 5.47
CA ILE A 124 -9.43 -3.08 5.31
C ILE A 124 -8.79 -3.11 6.70
N SER A 125 -8.02 -4.16 6.97
CA SER A 125 -7.18 -4.27 8.15
C SER A 125 -5.72 -4.26 7.71
N LEU A 126 -4.90 -3.39 8.31
CA LEU A 126 -3.48 -3.25 7.97
C LEU A 126 -2.58 -3.30 9.21
N ASP A 127 -1.72 -4.31 9.25
CA ASP A 127 -0.58 -4.41 10.15
C ASP A 127 0.72 -4.26 9.35
N THR A 128 1.39 -3.11 9.52
CA THR A 128 2.64 -2.79 8.84
C THR A 128 3.56 -1.96 9.73
N MET A 129 4.87 -2.14 9.54
CA MET A 129 5.90 -1.31 10.14
C MET A 129 6.37 -0.17 9.22
N LEU A 130 5.85 -0.10 7.98
CA LEU A 130 6.31 0.84 6.96
C LEU A 130 5.32 2.01 6.80
N ALA A 131 5.82 3.25 6.89
CA ALA A 131 4.99 4.43 6.67
C ALA A 131 4.49 4.55 5.22
N ASP A 132 5.29 4.08 4.25
CA ASP A 132 4.93 4.10 2.82
C ASP A 132 3.66 3.28 2.53
N ASP A 133 3.48 2.15 3.22
CA ASP A 133 2.27 1.32 3.08
C ASP A 133 1.02 2.07 3.55
N VAL A 134 1.14 2.83 4.64
CA VAL A 134 0.06 3.68 5.16
C VAL A 134 -0.27 4.80 4.16
N VAL A 135 0.74 5.40 3.52
CA VAL A 135 0.52 6.40 2.45
C VAL A 135 -0.19 5.80 1.24
N SER A 136 0.25 4.63 0.76
CA SER A 136 -0.40 3.92 -0.35
C SER A 136 -1.84 3.52 -0.01
N LEU A 137 -2.08 3.09 1.23
CA LEU A 137 -3.43 2.77 1.73
C LEU A 137 -4.34 4.00 1.75
N ILE A 138 -3.87 5.13 2.30
CA ILE A 138 -4.68 6.36 2.32
C ILE A 138 -4.98 6.82 0.89
N SER A 139 -3.98 6.77 0.01
CA SER A 139 -4.16 7.08 -1.41
C SER A 139 -5.25 6.19 -2.01
N PHE A 140 -5.18 4.88 -1.79
CA PHE A 140 -6.21 3.94 -2.22
C PHE A 140 -7.61 4.31 -1.71
N ILE A 141 -7.76 4.64 -0.42
CA ILE A 141 -9.06 5.02 0.19
C ILE A 141 -9.62 6.30 -0.45
N THR A 142 -8.77 7.29 -0.75
CA THR A 142 -9.25 8.53 -1.38
C THR A 142 -9.88 8.30 -2.75
N TYR A 143 -9.42 7.29 -3.48
CA TYR A 143 -10.00 6.88 -4.76
C TYR A 143 -11.16 5.89 -4.57
N HIS A 144 -11.10 5.03 -3.56
CA HIS A 144 -12.08 3.97 -3.30
C HIS A 144 -13.14 4.39 -2.26
N LYS A 145 -14.19 5.09 -2.72
CA LYS A 145 -15.29 5.61 -1.87
C LYS A 145 -16.14 4.54 -1.18
N GLY A 146 -15.97 3.25 -1.49
CA GLY A 146 -16.70 2.15 -0.88
C GLY A 146 -16.18 1.71 0.50
N ILE A 147 -14.97 2.14 0.89
CA ILE A 147 -14.38 1.76 2.17
C ILE A 147 -15.13 2.44 3.31
N ARG A 148 -15.54 1.65 4.31
CA ARG A 148 -16.29 2.12 5.48
C ARG A 148 -15.48 2.01 6.75
N SER A 149 -14.65 0.98 6.86
CA SER A 149 -13.90 0.67 8.08
C SER A 149 -12.44 0.41 7.75
N LEU A 150 -11.56 1.01 8.53
CA LEU A 150 -10.12 0.85 8.44
C LEU A 150 -9.59 0.48 9.82
N ASN A 151 -9.13 -0.76 9.95
CA ASN A 151 -8.51 -1.24 11.17
C ASN A 151 -6.99 -1.18 11.00
N LEU A 152 -6.31 -0.44 11.87
CA LEU A 152 -4.85 -0.30 11.81
C LEU A 152 -4.20 -0.91 13.03
N SER A 153 -3.09 -1.61 12.83
CA SER A 153 -2.18 -1.97 13.94
C SER A 153 -1.69 -0.74 14.69
N TYR A 154 -1.23 -0.92 15.93
CA TYR A 154 -0.63 0.15 16.72
C TYR A 154 0.51 0.88 15.97
N LEU A 155 1.36 0.14 15.25
CA LEU A 155 2.48 0.72 14.50
C LEU A 155 2.01 1.53 13.28
N ALA A 156 1.01 1.04 12.55
CA ALA A 156 0.40 1.79 11.45
C ALA A 156 -0.29 3.08 11.95
N MET A 157 -1.02 3.01 13.07
CA MET A 157 -1.59 4.18 13.74
C MET A 157 -0.50 5.19 14.16
N ARG A 158 0.63 4.70 14.68
CA ARG A 158 1.76 5.55 15.03
C ARG A 158 2.30 6.29 13.80
N HIS A 159 2.37 5.64 12.64
CA HIS A 159 2.83 6.28 11.39
C HIS A 159 1.90 7.40 10.93
N LEU A 160 0.57 7.25 11.06
CA LEU A 160 -0.39 8.29 10.68
C LEU A 160 -0.06 9.66 11.31
N ARG A 161 0.40 9.67 12.56
CA ARG A 161 0.77 10.88 13.30
C ARG A 161 1.99 11.62 12.74
N PHE A 162 2.81 10.93 11.95
CA PHE A 162 4.00 11.50 11.31
C PHE A 162 3.79 11.83 9.83
N LEU A 163 2.64 11.46 9.26
CA LEU A 163 2.29 11.82 7.90
C LEU A 163 1.82 13.27 7.82
N ARG A 164 2.02 13.88 6.65
CA ARG A 164 1.59 15.25 6.36
C ARG A 164 0.68 15.25 5.15
N ARG A 165 -0.32 16.12 5.16
CA ARG A 165 -1.27 16.29 4.06
C ARG A 165 -0.92 17.54 3.25
N LYS A 166 -0.84 17.39 1.93
CA LYS A 166 -0.73 18.48 0.96
C LYS A 166 -1.91 18.38 0.00
N GLY A 167 -2.98 19.12 0.29
CA GLY A 167 -4.25 19.01 -0.42
C GLY A 167 -4.90 17.64 -0.22
N ASN A 168 -5.00 16.85 -1.30
CA ASN A 168 -5.53 15.48 -1.29
C ASN A 168 -4.43 14.41 -1.29
N THR A 169 -3.17 14.83 -1.21
CA THR A 169 -2.03 13.93 -1.19
C THR A 169 -1.47 13.83 0.21
N VAL A 170 -1.02 12.63 0.58
CA VAL A 170 -0.34 12.39 1.85
C VAL A 170 1.12 12.07 1.56
N ILE A 171 2.02 12.69 2.32
CA ILE A 171 3.46 12.51 2.20
C ILE A 171 4.03 12.09 3.55
N THR A 172 5.09 11.30 3.52
CA THR A 172 5.88 11.01 4.71
C THR A 172 6.68 12.25 5.10
N SER A 173 6.53 12.71 6.35
CA SER A 173 7.48 13.71 6.86
C SER A 173 8.82 13.01 7.02
N PRO A 174 9.92 13.54 6.47
CA PRO A 174 11.23 13.06 6.88
C PRO A 174 11.32 13.23 8.41
N PRO A 175 11.99 12.28 9.11
CA PRO A 175 12.29 12.50 10.51
C PRO A 175 13.01 13.85 10.60
N ILE A 176 12.54 14.72 11.51
CA ILE A 176 13.21 15.98 11.79
C ILE A 176 14.55 15.60 12.43
N ILE A 177 15.54 15.30 11.61
CA ILE A 177 16.92 15.27 12.03
C ILE A 177 17.17 16.72 12.42
N LEU A 178 17.29 16.96 13.72
CA LEU A 178 17.73 18.24 14.28
C LEU A 178 19.14 18.50 13.77
N SER A 179 19.26 18.90 12.50
CA SER A 179 20.50 19.31 11.87
C SER A 179 20.85 20.67 12.44
N GLY A 180 21.49 20.62 13.61
CA GLY A 180 22.34 21.71 14.06
C GLY A 180 23.34 22.03 12.95
N ARG A 181 23.40 23.32 12.59
CA ARG A 181 24.23 23.95 11.55
C ARG A 181 23.69 23.88 10.12
N GLY A 182 22.88 24.90 9.80
CA GLY A 182 23.23 25.83 8.73
C GLY A 182 23.11 25.31 7.31
N SER A 183 22.17 24.39 7.05
CA SER A 183 21.82 24.02 5.68
C SER A 183 20.92 25.12 5.10
N PRO A 184 21.34 25.85 4.04
CA PRO A 184 20.52 26.87 3.38
C PRO A 184 19.55 26.21 2.39
N PHE A 185 18.97 25.07 2.77
CA PHE A 185 17.80 24.57 2.06
C PHE A 185 16.69 25.56 2.34
N GLU A 186 16.32 26.32 1.30
CA GLU A 186 15.17 27.20 1.31
C GLU A 186 14.04 26.49 2.04
N GLU A 187 13.52 27.14 3.08
CA GLU A 187 12.30 26.73 3.76
C GLU A 187 11.24 26.53 2.70
N ASP A 188 11.03 25.29 2.29
CA ASP A 188 9.92 24.91 1.44
C ASP A 188 8.69 25.10 2.33
N LYS A 189 8.09 26.30 2.26
CA LYS A 189 7.03 26.79 3.17
C LYS A 189 5.74 25.96 3.11
N ASP A 190 5.70 24.94 2.26
CA ASP A 190 4.60 24.02 2.10
C ASP A 190 4.81 22.72 2.91
N ILE A 191 5.24 22.84 4.16
CA ILE A 191 5.20 21.72 5.10
C ILE A 191 3.71 21.43 5.34
N GLY A 192 3.19 20.36 4.74
CA GLY A 192 1.78 20.00 4.80
C GLY A 192 1.20 19.93 6.22
N THR A 193 -0.13 19.87 6.32
CA THR A 193 -0.83 19.84 7.61
C THR A 193 -0.67 18.47 8.30
N ALA A 194 -0.57 18.45 9.63
CA ALA A 194 -0.50 17.21 10.44
C ALA A 194 -1.90 16.77 10.91
N ASP A 195 -2.90 16.90 10.04
CA ASP A 195 -4.30 16.57 10.31
C ASP A 195 -4.74 15.28 9.60
N VAL A 196 -3.80 14.41 9.22
CA VAL A 196 -4.08 13.21 8.40
C VAL A 196 -5.03 12.25 9.11
N GLU A 197 -4.86 12.03 10.41
CA GLU A 197 -5.71 11.14 11.21
C GLU A 197 -7.16 11.66 11.30
N GLU A 198 -7.33 12.93 11.65
CA GLU A 198 -8.65 13.58 11.71
C GLU A 198 -9.32 13.58 10.33
N TRP A 199 -8.59 13.98 9.29
CA TRP A 199 -9.08 13.97 7.92
C TRP A 199 -9.50 12.57 7.45
N LEU A 200 -8.72 11.54 7.77
CA LEU A 200 -9.05 10.15 7.45
C LEU A 200 -10.29 9.67 8.20
N SER A 201 -10.45 10.06 9.47
CA SER A 201 -11.61 9.69 10.30
C SER A 201 -12.95 10.26 9.78
N VAL A 202 -12.92 11.36 9.02
CA VAL A 202 -14.10 11.90 8.34
C VAL A 202 -14.52 11.02 7.15
N MET A 203 -13.58 10.29 6.55
CA MET A 203 -13.83 9.46 5.38
C MET A 203 -14.19 8.01 5.75
N VAL A 204 -13.53 7.45 6.75
CA VAL A 204 -13.68 6.04 7.16
C VAL A 204 -13.72 5.92 8.68
N HIS A 205 -14.42 4.90 9.19
CA HIS A 205 -14.33 4.52 10.58
C HIS A 205 -12.95 3.94 10.86
N LEU A 206 -12.10 4.72 11.53
CA LEU A 206 -10.77 4.32 11.93
C LEU A 206 -10.85 3.57 13.26
N ASP A 207 -10.33 2.35 13.30
CA ASP A 207 -10.28 1.53 14.50
C ASP A 207 -8.87 0.98 14.74
N LEU A 208 -8.55 0.72 16.02
CA LEU A 208 -7.32 0.02 16.37
C LEU A 208 -7.58 -1.47 16.21
N MET A 209 -6.75 -2.17 15.43
CA MET A 209 -6.81 -3.62 15.40
C MET A 209 -6.56 -4.13 16.82
N GLU A 210 -7.50 -4.91 17.35
CA GLU A 210 -7.21 -5.75 18.51
C GLU A 210 -6.04 -6.63 18.11
N ASP A 211 -4.88 -6.32 18.67
CA ASP A 211 -3.66 -7.05 18.39
C ASP A 211 -3.97 -8.53 18.64
N THR A 212 -4.10 -9.33 17.57
CA THR A 212 -3.95 -10.79 17.63
C THR A 212 -2.48 -11.10 17.85
N LEU A 213 -1.87 -10.40 18.82
CA LEU A 213 -0.75 -10.90 19.56
C LEU A 213 -1.32 -12.06 20.37
N ASP A 214 -1.42 -13.21 19.72
CA ASP A 214 -1.23 -14.51 20.38
C ASP A 214 0.22 -14.58 20.90
N LEU A 215 0.66 -13.58 21.67
CA LEU A 215 1.86 -13.60 22.48
C LEU A 215 1.79 -14.80 23.44
N GLU A 216 0.59 -15.25 23.81
CA GLU A 216 0.37 -16.50 24.54
C GLU A 216 0.77 -17.75 23.74
N SER A 217 0.74 -17.74 22.41
CA SER A 217 1.20 -18.87 21.59
C SER A 217 2.72 -18.91 21.38
N LEU A 218 3.39 -17.76 21.51
CA LEU A 218 4.84 -17.63 21.36
C LEU A 218 5.60 -17.74 22.68
N LEU A 219 4.92 -17.63 23.83
CA LEU A 219 5.48 -18.09 25.08
C LEU A 219 5.53 -19.62 25.01
N PRO A 220 6.72 -20.26 25.01
CA PRO A 220 6.79 -21.70 25.09
C PRO A 220 6.01 -22.10 26.33
N SER A 221 4.96 -22.92 26.14
CA SER A 221 4.22 -23.51 27.24
C SER A 221 5.25 -24.13 28.18
N THR A 222 5.51 -23.46 29.31
CA THR A 222 6.32 -23.99 30.39
C THR A 222 5.51 -25.11 31.02
N LYS A 223 5.36 -26.21 30.29
CA LYS A 223 5.07 -27.50 30.89
C LYS A 223 6.26 -27.76 31.79
N GLU A 224 6.02 -27.57 33.07
CA GLU A 224 6.91 -27.88 34.17
C GLU A 224 7.65 -29.18 33.85
N VAL A 225 8.96 -29.08 33.64
CA VAL A 225 9.82 -30.25 33.59
C VAL A 225 9.75 -30.85 34.99
N PRO A 226 9.26 -32.09 35.17
CA PRO A 226 9.25 -32.71 36.49
C PRO A 226 10.70 -32.79 36.99
N LEU A 227 10.95 -32.19 38.14
CA LEU A 227 12.22 -32.27 38.86
C LEU A 227 12.57 -33.74 39.08
N VAL A 228 13.51 -34.24 38.27
CA VAL A 228 14.15 -35.54 38.51
C VAL A 228 14.94 -35.40 39.81
N GLN A 229 14.43 -36.00 40.89
CA GLN A 229 15.18 -36.23 42.11
C GLN A 229 16.26 -37.28 41.79
N LEU A 230 17.52 -36.84 41.76
CA LEU A 230 18.66 -37.75 41.73
C LEU A 230 18.91 -38.32 43.13
N PRO A 231 19.32 -39.60 43.23
CA PRO A 231 19.57 -40.31 44.49
C PRO A 231 20.80 -39.81 45.26
#